data_AF-A0A7Y4W054-F1
#
_entry.id   AF-A0A7Y4W054-F1
#
_cell.length_a   1.000
_cell.length_b   1.000
_cell.length_c   1.000
_cell.angle_alpha   90.00
_cell.angle_beta   90.00
_cell.angle_gamma   90.00
#
_symmetry.space_group_name_H-M   'P 1'
#
loop_
_entity.id
_entity.type
_entity.pdbx_description
1 polymer ?
#
loop_
_entity_poly.entity_id
_entity_poly.type
_entity_poly.pdbx_seq_one_letter_code
_entity_poly.pdbx_strand_id
1 'polypeptide(L)'
;MKTNNIKLLKLATAGVLTVGAFAAFLAPTTASAALVGGTATITIDNTAFTASNAFGEYVETFWDASYNTTNITGATTGGLTLPTTGSTAMAFTVNTNTVTNTVAPSNPLSTPPTYGRTEQATTMDAGNTSVGQIGLSGAWRINGPGGVLTPYDFRLVKTGSTWNISTFDSSFSYQNFLTLANVSESLNGNGELLLSGDLKWTGLWASLAGASTSAVVGTFNLAPSAVPVPAAVWLFGSALMGFLGLQKRKMAA
;
A
#
# COMPACT_ATOMS: atom_id res chain seq x y z
N MET A 1 -12.82 -11.60 91.65
CA MET A 1 -12.50 -12.43 90.47
C MET A 1 -12.16 -11.48 89.32
N LYS A 2 -10.88 -11.50 88.90
CA LYS A 2 -10.24 -11.09 87.62
C LYS A 2 -10.55 -9.75 86.91
N THR A 3 -9.50 -8.93 86.93
CA THR A 3 -8.92 -7.93 86.01
C THR A 3 -9.07 -8.15 84.47
N ASN A 4 -9.26 -7.05 83.70
CA ASN A 4 -8.32 -6.42 82.72
C ASN A 4 -8.98 -5.73 81.50
N ASN A 5 -8.52 -4.50 81.22
CA ASN A 5 -8.68 -3.71 79.98
C ASN A 5 -7.84 -4.29 78.82
N ILE A 6 -8.32 -4.22 77.56
CA ILE A 6 -7.48 -4.08 76.33
C ILE A 6 -8.25 -3.31 75.22
N LYS A 7 -7.66 -2.22 74.70
CA LYS A 7 -7.95 -1.56 73.39
C LYS A 7 -7.33 -2.38 72.24
N LEU A 8 -7.75 -2.11 70.98
CA LEU A 8 -7.18 -2.50 69.66
C LEU A 8 -7.98 -3.60 68.92
N LEU A 9 -8.19 -3.63 67.59
CA LEU A 9 -7.80 -2.80 66.43
C LEU A 9 -8.45 -3.41 65.16
N LYS A 10 -8.70 -2.58 64.13
CA LYS A 10 -8.80 -2.90 62.68
C LYS A 10 -9.95 -3.79 62.18
N LEU A 11 -10.71 -3.26 61.21
CA LEU A 11 -10.34 -3.45 59.80
C LEU A 11 -11.03 -2.38 58.94
N ALA A 12 -10.22 -1.63 58.20
CA ALA A 12 -10.71 -0.78 57.12
C ALA A 12 -11.49 -1.65 56.14
N THR A 13 -12.80 -1.45 56.02
CA THR A 13 -13.61 -2.08 54.99
C THR A 13 -13.29 -1.38 53.67
N ALA A 14 -12.27 -1.94 53.02
CA ALA A 14 -11.99 -1.94 51.61
C ALA A 14 -12.99 -1.15 50.73
N GLY A 15 -12.65 0.11 50.47
CA GLY A 15 -12.97 0.74 49.20
C GLY A 15 -12.11 0.11 48.11
N VAL A 16 -12.39 -1.15 47.76
CA VAL A 16 -11.83 -1.83 46.58
C VAL A 16 -13.03 -2.30 45.78
N LEU A 17 -13.69 -1.35 45.12
CA LEU A 17 -14.80 -1.65 44.23
C LEU A 17 -14.83 -0.71 43.04
N THR A 18 -13.69 -0.40 42.42
CA THR A 18 -13.64 0.29 41.11
C THR A 18 -12.31 0.08 40.36
N VAL A 19 -11.82 -1.15 40.22
CA VAL A 19 -10.74 -1.45 39.22
C VAL A 19 -11.22 -2.39 38.11
N GLY A 20 -12.42 -2.98 38.22
CA GLY A 20 -12.95 -3.90 37.21
C GLY A 20 -13.57 -3.24 35.97
N ALA A 21 -13.89 -1.93 36.00
CA ALA A 21 -14.65 -1.29 34.92
C ALA A 21 -13.79 -0.57 33.86
N PHE A 22 -12.49 -0.36 34.11
CA PHE A 22 -11.62 0.37 33.17
C PHE A 22 -10.88 -0.54 32.17
N ALA A 23 -10.79 -1.84 32.44
CA ALA A 23 -10.15 -2.79 31.53
C ALA A 23 -11.00 -3.15 30.31
N ALA A 24 -12.32 -2.89 30.35
CA ALA A 24 -13.24 -3.22 29.26
C ALA A 24 -13.38 -2.11 28.20
N PHE A 25 -12.87 -0.91 28.44
CA PHE A 25 -12.94 0.21 27.48
C PHE A 25 -11.67 0.37 26.61
N LEU A 26 -10.67 -0.49 26.80
CA LEU A 26 -9.39 -0.46 26.08
C LEU A 26 -9.13 -1.71 25.25
N ALA A 27 -10.04 -2.68 25.21
CA ALA A 27 -9.93 -3.76 24.23
C ALA A 27 -10.43 -3.22 22.88
N PRO A 28 -9.59 -3.17 21.83
CA PRO A 28 -10.09 -3.00 20.48
C PRO A 28 -11.02 -4.18 20.22
N THR A 29 -12.32 -3.93 20.19
CA THR A 29 -13.33 -4.88 19.77
C THR A 29 -13.03 -5.18 18.30
N THR A 30 -12.47 -6.35 18.04
CA THR A 30 -12.12 -6.89 16.71
C THR A 30 -11.30 -5.93 15.84
N ALA A 31 -9.99 -6.17 15.72
CA ALA A 31 -9.24 -5.63 14.59
C ALA A 31 -9.92 -6.12 13.30
N SER A 32 -10.76 -5.27 12.70
CA SER A 32 -11.13 -5.47 11.31
C SER A 32 -9.83 -5.43 10.53
N ALA A 33 -9.58 -6.46 9.72
CA ALA A 33 -8.53 -6.46 8.71
C ALA A 33 -8.50 -5.08 8.01
N ALA A 34 -7.43 -4.32 8.19
CA ALA A 34 -7.27 -3.05 7.50
C ALA A 34 -6.74 -3.37 6.11
N LEU A 35 -7.54 -3.07 5.08
CA LEU A 35 -7.05 -3.16 3.71
C LEU A 35 -5.85 -2.23 3.54
N VAL A 36 -4.87 -2.68 2.77
CA VAL A 36 -3.71 -1.86 2.42
C VAL A 36 -4.18 -0.58 1.72
N GLY A 37 -3.57 0.56 2.05
CA GLY A 37 -3.90 1.87 1.48
C GLY A 37 -2.68 2.76 1.31
N GLY A 38 -2.91 4.02 0.93
CA GLY A 38 -1.87 5.04 0.77
C GLY A 38 -1.35 5.17 -0.66
N THR A 39 -0.06 5.49 -0.78
CA THR A 39 0.60 5.73 -2.07
C THR A 39 1.88 4.93 -2.14
N ALA A 40 2.02 4.15 -3.22
CA ALA A 40 3.28 3.53 -3.58
C ALA A 40 4.10 4.52 -4.43
N THR A 41 5.37 4.67 -4.12
CA THR A 41 6.33 5.36 -4.98
C THR A 41 7.14 4.30 -5.70
N ILE A 42 7.12 4.34 -7.03
CA ILE A 42 8.00 3.56 -7.86
C ILE A 42 9.02 4.49 -8.49
N THR A 43 10.31 4.23 -8.23
CA THR A 43 11.40 4.97 -8.85
C THR A 43 12.06 4.08 -9.89
N ILE A 44 12.12 4.54 -11.14
CA ILE A 44 12.85 3.85 -12.21
C ILE A 44 14.11 4.63 -12.53
N ASP A 45 15.24 3.94 -12.57
CA ASP A 45 16.48 4.44 -13.15
C ASP A 45 16.53 4.02 -14.62
N ASN A 46 16.21 4.93 -15.53
CA ASN A 46 16.18 4.62 -16.96
C ASN A 46 17.58 4.32 -17.52
N THR A 47 18.66 4.79 -16.88
CA THR A 47 20.02 4.39 -17.26
C THR A 47 20.22 2.90 -16.97
N ALA A 48 19.86 2.45 -15.77
CA ALA A 48 19.98 1.05 -15.36
C ALA A 48 18.96 0.15 -16.11
N PHE A 49 17.73 0.62 -16.29
CA PHE A 49 16.67 -0.07 -17.00
C PHE A 49 17.10 -0.35 -18.45
N THR A 50 17.60 0.67 -19.17
CA THR A 50 18.13 0.53 -20.54
C THR A 50 19.32 -0.42 -20.60
N ALA A 51 20.30 -0.26 -19.70
CA ALA A 51 21.50 -1.10 -19.67
C ALA A 51 21.22 -2.57 -19.32
N SER A 52 20.09 -2.83 -18.65
CA SER A 52 19.72 -4.17 -18.22
C SER A 52 19.05 -5.02 -19.30
N ASN A 53 18.71 -4.46 -20.47
CA ASN A 53 17.98 -5.17 -21.52
C ASN A 53 18.65 -5.08 -22.90
N ALA A 54 18.44 -6.09 -23.73
CA ALA A 54 19.17 -6.26 -24.99
C ALA A 54 18.77 -5.25 -26.08
N PHE A 55 17.59 -4.66 -25.96
CA PHE A 55 17.03 -3.79 -26.99
C PHE A 55 17.17 -2.30 -26.64
N GLY A 56 17.66 -1.94 -25.46
CA GLY A 56 17.75 -0.55 -25.03
C GLY A 56 16.38 0.07 -24.78
N GLU A 57 15.43 -0.72 -24.29
CA GLU A 57 14.11 -0.26 -23.85
C GLU A 57 14.22 0.61 -22.60
N TYR A 58 13.37 1.62 -22.49
CA TYR A 58 13.28 2.53 -21.35
C TYR A 58 11.84 2.91 -21.04
N VAL A 59 11.54 3.30 -19.80
CA VAL A 59 10.21 3.80 -19.43
C VAL A 59 10.08 5.24 -19.92
N GLU A 60 9.24 5.45 -20.92
CA GLU A 60 9.12 6.74 -21.62
C GLU A 60 8.09 7.65 -20.97
N THR A 61 6.94 7.11 -20.58
CA THR A 61 5.80 7.93 -20.12
C THR A 61 5.07 7.24 -18.99
N PHE A 62 4.69 8.05 -18.01
CA PHE A 62 3.85 7.67 -16.87
C PHE A 62 2.51 8.39 -16.92
N TRP A 63 1.43 7.64 -16.78
CA TRP A 63 0.09 8.18 -16.57
C TRP A 63 -0.35 7.87 -15.14
N ASP A 64 -0.75 8.89 -14.40
CA ASP A 64 -1.21 8.75 -13.01
C ASP A 64 -2.67 8.26 -12.91
N ALA A 65 -3.23 8.29 -11.70
CA ALA A 65 -4.59 7.85 -11.41
C ALA A 65 -5.68 8.58 -12.21
N SER A 66 -5.44 9.83 -12.66
CA SER A 66 -6.42 10.56 -13.47
C SER A 66 -6.67 9.92 -14.84
N TYR A 67 -5.80 8.99 -15.25
CA TYR A 67 -5.87 8.24 -16.50
C TYR A 67 -6.31 6.79 -16.33
N ASN A 68 -6.83 6.36 -15.17
CA ASN A 68 -7.26 4.97 -14.96
C ASN A 68 -8.33 4.49 -15.96
N THR A 69 -9.18 5.40 -16.45
CA THR A 69 -10.20 5.10 -17.46
C THR A 69 -9.71 5.31 -18.89
N THR A 70 -8.46 5.76 -19.07
CA THR A 70 -7.89 6.05 -20.38
C THR A 70 -7.19 4.80 -20.92
N ASN A 71 -7.53 4.43 -22.14
CA ASN A 71 -6.87 3.34 -22.85
C ASN A 71 -5.46 3.77 -23.31
N ILE A 72 -4.43 3.10 -22.80
CA ILE A 72 -3.03 3.42 -23.07
C ILE A 72 -2.52 2.54 -24.22
N THR A 73 -2.06 3.18 -25.28
CA THR A 73 -1.55 2.58 -26.50
C THR A 73 -0.26 3.28 -26.93
N GLY A 74 0.40 2.77 -27.98
CA GLY A 74 1.54 3.46 -28.60
C GLY A 74 1.21 4.85 -29.17
N ALA A 75 -0.06 5.13 -29.47
CA ALA A 75 -0.50 6.43 -29.97
C ALA A 75 -1.04 7.37 -28.88
N THR A 76 -1.18 6.89 -27.64
CA THR A 76 -1.77 7.69 -26.55
C THR A 76 -0.85 8.87 -26.19
N THR A 77 -1.43 10.06 -26.09
CA THR A 77 -0.74 11.30 -25.72
C THR A 77 -1.11 11.73 -24.29
N GLY A 78 -0.39 12.71 -23.76
CA GLY A 78 -0.52 13.14 -22.36
C GLY A 78 0.37 12.33 -21.40
N GLY A 79 0.10 12.44 -20.10
CA GLY A 79 0.96 11.87 -19.07
C GLY A 79 2.26 12.65 -18.87
N LEU A 80 3.09 12.16 -17.95
CA LEU A 80 4.40 12.67 -17.65
C LEU A 80 5.45 11.95 -18.49
N THR A 81 6.09 12.67 -19.41
CA THR A 81 7.28 12.17 -20.11
C THR A 81 8.46 12.07 -19.15
N LEU A 82 9.11 10.91 -19.12
CA LEU A 82 10.23 10.63 -18.25
C LEU A 82 11.56 10.87 -18.99
N PRO A 83 12.61 11.36 -18.30
CA PRO A 83 13.97 11.38 -18.84
C PRO A 83 14.45 9.98 -19.22
N THR A 84 15.18 9.85 -20.33
CA THR A 84 15.78 8.58 -20.77
C THR A 84 17.00 8.16 -19.93
N THR A 85 17.46 9.03 -19.02
CA THR A 85 18.59 8.78 -18.13
C THR A 85 18.28 9.20 -16.71
N GLY A 86 18.94 8.57 -15.75
CA GLY A 86 18.78 8.84 -14.33
C GLY A 86 17.47 8.31 -13.74
N SER A 87 17.23 8.66 -12.48
CA SER A 87 16.13 8.14 -11.69
C SER A 87 14.93 9.07 -11.64
N THR A 88 13.74 8.56 -11.87
CA THR A 88 12.48 9.31 -11.75
C THR A 88 11.51 8.59 -10.81
N ALA A 89 11.08 9.28 -9.76
CA ALA A 89 10.09 8.79 -8.81
C ALA A 89 8.67 9.12 -9.29
N MET A 90 7.78 8.13 -9.24
CA MET A 90 6.40 8.22 -9.69
C MET A 90 5.46 7.73 -8.60
N ALA A 91 4.37 8.45 -8.38
CA ALA A 91 3.39 8.16 -7.34
C ALA A 91 2.22 7.35 -7.90
N PHE A 92 2.03 6.15 -7.36
CA PHE A 92 0.95 5.22 -7.66
C PHE A 92 0.00 5.17 -6.48
N THR A 93 -1.20 5.71 -6.65
CA THR A 93 -2.22 5.67 -5.59
C THR A 93 -2.69 4.22 -5.41
N VAL A 94 -2.80 3.76 -4.16
CA VAL A 94 -3.40 2.46 -3.88
C VAL A 94 -4.90 2.53 -4.15
N ASN A 95 -5.38 1.61 -4.96
CA ASN A 95 -6.76 1.51 -5.38
C ASN A 95 -7.66 1.17 -4.18
N THR A 96 -8.83 1.80 -4.09
CA THR A 96 -9.80 1.59 -2.99
C THR A 96 -10.94 0.66 -3.38
N ASN A 97 -11.07 0.32 -4.68
CA ASN A 97 -12.03 -0.66 -5.15
C ASN A 97 -11.64 -2.07 -4.69
N THR A 98 -12.65 -2.84 -4.29
CA THR A 98 -12.52 -4.25 -3.88
C THR A 98 -12.81 -5.22 -5.02
N VAL A 99 -13.21 -4.71 -6.19
CA VAL A 99 -13.50 -5.46 -7.42
C VAL A 99 -12.72 -4.87 -8.57
N THR A 100 -12.08 -5.72 -9.39
CA THR A 100 -11.32 -5.28 -10.56
C THR A 100 -12.28 -4.73 -11.63
N ASN A 101 -12.07 -3.48 -12.04
CA ASN A 101 -12.90 -2.85 -13.06
C ASN A 101 -12.24 -3.03 -14.42
N THR A 102 -12.95 -3.63 -15.39
CA THR A 102 -12.42 -3.79 -16.74
C THR A 102 -12.88 -2.64 -17.62
N VAL A 103 -11.92 -1.89 -18.16
CA VAL A 103 -12.09 -0.96 -19.27
C VAL A 103 -11.92 -1.75 -20.55
N ALA A 104 -13.04 -2.09 -21.20
CA ALA A 104 -13.03 -2.86 -22.44
C ALA A 104 -12.17 -2.16 -23.52
N PRO A 105 -11.46 -2.91 -24.38
CA PRO A 105 -10.80 -2.32 -25.54
C PRO A 105 -11.84 -1.59 -26.39
N SER A 106 -11.55 -0.36 -26.81
CA SER A 106 -12.45 0.41 -27.67
C SER A 106 -12.68 -0.27 -29.02
N ASN A 107 -11.70 -1.06 -29.50
CA ASN A 107 -11.83 -1.97 -30.65
C ASN A 107 -10.58 -2.88 -30.73
N PRO A 108 -10.68 -4.20 -30.58
CA PRO A 108 -9.52 -5.10 -30.71
C PRO A 108 -8.93 -5.15 -32.14
N LEU A 109 -9.66 -4.63 -33.13
CA LEU A 109 -9.25 -4.51 -34.54
C LEU A 109 -8.82 -3.07 -34.91
N SER A 110 -8.70 -2.13 -33.97
CA SER A 110 -8.17 -0.80 -34.27
C SER A 110 -6.70 -0.88 -34.68
N THR A 111 -6.21 0.15 -35.36
CA THR A 111 -4.79 0.30 -35.68
C THR A 111 -4.27 1.57 -34.98
N PRO A 112 -3.47 1.46 -33.91
CA PRO A 112 -2.99 0.23 -33.27
C PRO A 112 -4.08 -0.51 -32.48
N PRO A 113 -3.94 -1.83 -32.29
CA PRO A 113 -4.89 -2.62 -31.53
C PRO A 113 -4.97 -2.12 -30.09
N THR A 114 -6.18 -2.15 -29.55
CA THR A 114 -6.44 -1.82 -28.15
C THR A 114 -6.70 -3.11 -27.39
N TYR A 115 -6.05 -3.27 -26.25
CA TYR A 115 -6.04 -4.54 -25.50
C TYR A 115 -6.84 -4.47 -24.20
N GLY A 116 -7.51 -3.34 -23.95
CA GLY A 116 -8.29 -3.09 -22.75
C GLY A 116 -7.39 -2.89 -21.54
N ARG A 117 -7.96 -2.29 -20.50
CA ARG A 117 -7.28 -2.06 -19.23
C ARG A 117 -8.12 -2.60 -18.08
N THR A 118 -7.51 -2.95 -16.97
CA THR A 118 -8.19 -3.42 -15.76
C THR A 118 -7.68 -2.66 -14.54
N GLU A 119 -8.50 -1.78 -13.98
CA GLU A 119 -8.16 -1.18 -12.69
C GLU A 119 -8.23 -2.27 -11.61
N GLN A 120 -7.06 -2.67 -11.12
CA GLN A 120 -6.90 -3.78 -10.20
C GLN A 120 -7.51 -3.47 -8.84
N ALA A 121 -8.23 -4.42 -8.24
CA ALA A 121 -8.73 -4.27 -6.88
C ALA A 121 -7.60 -4.28 -5.84
N THR A 122 -7.84 -3.66 -4.69
CA THR A 122 -7.09 -3.93 -3.46
C THR A 122 -7.93 -4.81 -2.54
N THR A 123 -7.47 -6.03 -2.32
CA THR A 123 -8.11 -7.03 -1.47
C THR A 123 -7.20 -7.55 -0.37
N MET A 124 -5.93 -7.14 -0.40
CA MET A 124 -4.95 -7.55 0.58
C MET A 124 -5.20 -6.87 1.93
N ASP A 125 -5.19 -7.70 2.97
CA ASP A 125 -5.14 -7.29 4.36
C ASP A 125 -3.69 -6.98 4.75
N ALA A 126 -3.44 -5.82 5.33
CA ALA A 126 -2.12 -5.46 5.84
C ALA A 126 -1.59 -6.50 6.84
N GLY A 127 -2.47 -7.06 7.68
CA GLY A 127 -2.12 -8.09 8.67
C GLY A 127 -1.85 -9.48 8.08
N ASN A 128 -2.21 -9.72 6.81
CA ASN A 128 -1.98 -10.99 6.14
C ASN A 128 -1.66 -10.78 4.64
N THR A 129 -0.37 -10.59 4.36
CA THR A 129 0.14 -10.38 3.00
C THR A 129 0.22 -11.64 2.15
N SER A 130 -0.15 -12.82 2.68
CA SER A 130 -0.09 -14.08 1.92
C SER A 130 -1.27 -14.28 0.96
N VAL A 131 -2.30 -13.45 1.07
CA VAL A 131 -3.53 -13.55 0.27
C VAL A 131 -3.92 -12.18 -0.27
N GLY A 132 -4.49 -12.17 -1.48
CA GLY A 132 -5.00 -10.96 -2.11
C GLY A 132 -3.94 -10.20 -2.90
N GLN A 133 -4.25 -8.95 -3.20
CA GLN A 133 -3.42 -8.05 -4.00
C GLN A 133 -3.63 -6.60 -3.58
N ILE A 134 -2.68 -5.75 -3.97
CA ILE A 134 -2.76 -4.30 -3.83
C ILE A 134 -2.85 -3.73 -5.24
N GLY A 135 -4.00 -3.16 -5.61
CA GLY A 135 -4.15 -2.51 -6.89
C GLY A 135 -3.45 -1.15 -6.88
N LEU A 136 -2.73 -0.82 -7.95
CA LEU A 136 -2.05 0.46 -8.11
C LEU A 136 -2.65 1.23 -9.30
N SER A 137 -3.02 2.47 -9.05
CA SER A 137 -3.43 3.41 -10.07
C SER A 137 -2.23 3.91 -10.87
N GLY A 138 -2.37 3.90 -12.19
CA GLY A 138 -1.38 4.40 -13.13
C GLY A 138 -0.90 3.36 -14.14
N ALA A 139 -0.16 3.82 -15.13
CA ALA A 139 0.36 2.99 -16.22
C ALA A 139 1.68 3.52 -16.76
N TRP A 140 2.43 2.61 -17.38
CA TRP A 140 3.64 2.96 -18.11
C TRP A 140 3.54 2.64 -19.59
N ARG A 141 4.33 3.40 -20.35
CA ARG A 141 4.75 3.04 -21.68
C ARG A 141 6.26 2.91 -21.68
N ILE A 142 6.72 1.76 -22.14
CA ILE A 142 8.11 1.46 -22.44
C ILE A 142 8.30 1.68 -23.93
N ASN A 143 9.39 2.34 -24.29
CA ASN A 143 9.75 2.59 -25.68
C ASN A 143 11.17 2.07 -25.94
N GLY A 144 11.44 1.69 -27.18
CA GLY A 144 12.73 1.23 -27.63
C GLY A 144 12.78 1.04 -29.16
N PRO A 145 13.94 0.68 -29.72
CA PRO A 145 14.12 0.40 -31.14
C PRO A 145 13.17 -0.67 -31.70
N GLY A 146 12.77 -1.63 -30.87
CA GLY A 146 11.81 -2.69 -31.22
C GLY A 146 10.35 -2.27 -31.23
N GLY A 147 10.05 -1.03 -30.80
CA GLY A 147 8.71 -0.48 -30.71
C GLY A 147 8.29 -0.16 -29.28
N VAL A 148 6.97 -0.19 -29.06
CA VAL A 148 6.35 0.22 -27.81
C VAL A 148 5.79 -0.98 -27.07
N LEU A 149 6.08 -1.04 -25.78
CA LEU A 149 5.46 -1.95 -24.82
C LEU A 149 4.65 -1.14 -23.81
N THR A 150 3.48 -1.64 -23.43
CA THR A 150 2.59 -0.93 -22.50
C THR A 150 2.22 -1.83 -21.33
N PRO A 151 3.10 -1.98 -20.32
CA PRO A 151 2.71 -2.58 -19.06
C PRO A 151 1.79 -1.59 -18.34
N TYR A 152 0.49 -1.81 -18.44
CA TYR A 152 -0.51 -1.07 -17.68
C TYR A 152 -1.09 -1.94 -16.57
N ASP A 153 -1.81 -1.29 -15.66
CA ASP A 153 -2.67 -1.93 -14.65
C ASP A 153 -1.90 -2.76 -13.64
N PHE A 154 -1.06 -2.05 -12.90
CA PHE A 154 -0.21 -2.65 -11.92
C PHE A 154 -1.00 -3.13 -10.70
N ARG A 155 -0.60 -4.31 -10.21
CA ARG A 155 -0.89 -4.75 -8.86
C ARG A 155 0.38 -5.23 -8.19
N LEU A 156 0.45 -5.10 -6.88
CA LEU A 156 1.37 -5.88 -6.07
C LEU A 156 0.71 -7.17 -5.62
N VAL A 157 1.44 -8.26 -5.77
CA VAL A 157 1.05 -9.59 -5.31
C VAL A 157 2.24 -10.26 -4.65
N LYS A 158 1.98 -11.00 -3.57
CA LYS A 158 2.99 -11.83 -2.90
C LYS A 158 2.75 -13.29 -3.26
N THR A 159 3.72 -13.91 -3.93
CA THR A 159 3.68 -15.33 -4.29
C THR A 159 4.75 -16.06 -3.50
N GLY A 160 4.33 -16.84 -2.50
CA GLY A 160 5.25 -17.38 -1.50
C GLY A 160 5.89 -16.24 -0.70
N SER A 161 7.22 -16.14 -0.74
CA SER A 161 7.97 -15.08 -0.06
C SER A 161 8.36 -13.91 -0.97
N THR A 162 7.91 -13.91 -2.23
CA THR A 162 8.36 -12.95 -3.25
C THR A 162 7.26 -11.97 -3.60
N TRP A 163 7.56 -10.69 -3.52
CA TRP A 163 6.69 -9.61 -3.99
C TRP A 163 6.94 -9.30 -5.46
N ASN A 164 5.85 -9.24 -6.22
CA ASN A 164 5.89 -8.92 -7.64
C ASN A 164 4.96 -7.75 -7.95
N ILE A 165 5.42 -6.87 -8.82
CA ILE A 165 4.56 -5.97 -9.59
C ILE A 165 4.10 -6.76 -10.81
N SER A 166 2.80 -7.02 -10.88
CA SER A 166 2.17 -7.75 -11.95
C SER A 166 1.28 -6.82 -12.77
N THR A 167 1.25 -7.05 -14.08
CA THR A 167 0.39 -6.38 -15.04
C THR A 167 -0.71 -7.33 -15.48
N PHE A 168 -1.78 -6.77 -16.05
CA PHE A 168 -2.80 -7.54 -16.75
C PHE A 168 -3.13 -6.88 -18.08
N ASP A 169 -3.21 -7.69 -19.12
CA ASP A 169 -3.86 -7.33 -20.38
C ASP A 169 -4.59 -8.55 -20.95
N SER A 170 -5.48 -8.31 -21.91
CA SER A 170 -6.31 -9.39 -22.49
C SER A 170 -5.54 -10.40 -23.34
N SER A 171 -4.31 -10.10 -23.75
CA SER A 171 -3.47 -10.98 -24.58
C SER A 171 -2.57 -11.87 -23.72
N PHE A 172 -1.96 -11.33 -22.67
CA PHE A 172 -1.02 -12.06 -21.82
C PHE A 172 -1.59 -12.46 -20.46
N SER A 173 -2.81 -12.04 -20.11
CA SER A 173 -3.39 -12.22 -18.78
C SER A 173 -2.48 -11.63 -17.69
N TYR A 174 -2.52 -12.19 -16.48
CA TYR A 174 -1.64 -11.75 -15.41
C TYR A 174 -0.20 -12.20 -15.64
N GLN A 175 0.71 -11.25 -15.71
CA GLN A 175 2.15 -11.51 -15.80
C GLN A 175 2.91 -10.69 -14.78
N ASN A 176 3.97 -11.27 -14.21
CA ASN A 176 4.89 -10.53 -13.35
C ASN A 176 5.83 -9.71 -14.23
N PHE A 177 5.86 -8.41 -14.01
CA PHE A 177 6.69 -7.47 -14.76
C PHE A 177 8.00 -7.18 -14.02
N LEU A 178 7.90 -6.77 -12.75
CA LEU A 178 9.05 -6.56 -11.88
C LEU A 178 8.89 -7.38 -10.61
N THR A 179 10.00 -7.84 -10.05
CA THR A 179 10.05 -8.45 -8.71
C THR A 179 10.77 -7.51 -7.76
N LEU A 180 10.34 -7.49 -6.51
CA LEU A 180 11.09 -6.82 -5.46
C LEU A 180 12.19 -7.77 -4.96
N ALA A 181 13.37 -7.20 -4.71
CA ALA A 181 14.51 -7.82 -4.04
C ALA A 181 14.91 -6.96 -2.84
N ASN A 182 15.71 -7.52 -1.92
CA ASN A 182 16.14 -6.81 -0.71
C ASN A 182 14.95 -6.21 0.07
N VAL A 183 13.89 -7.00 0.18
CA VAL A 183 12.58 -6.54 0.68
C VAL A 183 12.64 -6.22 2.17
N SER A 184 12.10 -5.06 2.53
CA SER A 184 11.71 -4.73 3.90
C SER A 184 10.18 -4.70 3.97
N GLU A 185 9.60 -5.58 4.78
CA GLU A 185 8.16 -5.70 4.99
C GLU A 185 7.86 -5.61 6.49
N SER A 186 6.99 -4.69 6.88
CA SER A 186 6.61 -4.50 8.29
C SER A 186 5.24 -3.84 8.42
N LEU A 187 4.71 -3.79 9.64
CA LEU A 187 3.55 -2.99 9.99
C LEU A 187 3.98 -1.77 10.81
N ASN A 188 3.39 -0.61 10.53
CA ASN A 188 3.57 0.56 11.38
C ASN A 188 2.75 0.44 12.68
N GLY A 189 2.85 1.44 13.56
CA GLY A 189 2.11 1.48 14.83
C GLY A 189 0.58 1.49 14.70
N ASN A 190 0.05 1.76 13.50
CA ASN A 190 -1.37 1.75 13.18
C ASN A 190 -1.82 0.44 12.52
N GLY A 191 -0.92 -0.54 12.34
CA GLY A 191 -1.22 -1.80 11.65
C GLY A 191 -1.24 -1.68 10.12
N GLU A 192 -0.68 -0.62 9.55
CA GLU A 192 -0.61 -0.40 8.10
C GLU A 192 0.66 -1.00 7.50
N LEU A 193 0.55 -1.58 6.31
CA LEU A 193 1.67 -2.21 5.61
C LEU A 193 2.70 -1.18 5.15
N LEU A 194 3.95 -1.38 5.58
CA LEU A 194 5.14 -0.75 5.05
C LEU A 194 5.89 -1.78 4.20
N LEU A 195 6.16 -1.43 2.95
CA LEU A 195 6.87 -2.32 2.03
C LEU A 195 7.86 -1.53 1.19
N SER A 196 9.11 -1.97 1.16
CA SER A 196 10.11 -1.41 0.24
C SER A 196 11.03 -2.49 -0.31
N GLY A 197 11.70 -2.18 -1.42
CA GLY A 197 12.69 -3.07 -2.03
C GLY A 197 13.24 -2.53 -3.34
N ASP A 198 14.25 -3.23 -3.84
CA ASP A 198 14.84 -2.98 -5.16
C ASP A 198 14.00 -3.66 -6.24
N LEU A 199 13.87 -3.02 -7.40
CA LEU A 199 13.12 -3.58 -8.53
C LEU A 199 14.06 -4.27 -9.51
N LYS A 200 13.68 -5.48 -9.92
CA LYS A 200 14.38 -6.26 -10.95
C LYS A 200 13.39 -6.79 -11.98
N TRP A 201 13.84 -6.98 -13.21
CA TRP A 201 13.08 -7.68 -14.24
C TRP A 201 12.72 -9.11 -13.81
N THR A 202 11.56 -9.58 -14.23
CA THR A 202 11.14 -10.97 -14.02
C THR A 202 10.19 -11.46 -15.11
N GLY A 203 9.93 -12.76 -15.10
CA GLY A 203 8.86 -13.39 -15.88
C GLY A 203 8.95 -13.20 -17.40
N LEU A 204 7.77 -13.13 -18.02
CA LEU A 204 7.63 -12.96 -19.47
C LEU A 204 8.25 -11.66 -19.95
N TRP A 205 8.08 -10.57 -19.20
CA TRP A 205 8.59 -9.25 -19.58
C TRP A 205 10.11 -9.21 -19.69
N ALA A 206 10.83 -9.87 -18.77
CA ALA A 206 12.27 -10.03 -18.90
C ALA A 206 12.66 -10.78 -20.18
N SER A 207 11.87 -11.78 -20.58
CA SER A 207 12.14 -12.56 -21.81
C SER A 207 11.85 -11.73 -23.06
N LEU A 208 10.78 -10.93 -23.07
CA LEU A 208 10.41 -10.05 -24.18
C LEU A 208 11.47 -8.97 -24.43
N ALA A 209 12.01 -8.37 -23.35
CA ALA A 209 13.02 -7.33 -23.43
C ALA A 209 14.46 -7.87 -23.59
N GLY A 210 14.66 -9.20 -23.50
CA GLY A 210 16.00 -9.78 -23.38
C GLY A 210 16.75 -9.24 -22.17
N ALA A 211 16.05 -9.06 -21.05
CA ALA A 211 16.54 -8.38 -19.86
C ALA A 211 17.22 -9.31 -18.84
N SER A 212 18.22 -8.76 -18.17
CA SER A 212 18.89 -9.39 -17.03
C SER A 212 18.00 -9.31 -15.78
N THR A 213 17.63 -10.48 -15.25
CA THR A 213 16.85 -10.60 -14.01
C THR A 213 17.67 -10.37 -12.73
N SER A 214 18.99 -10.18 -12.86
CA SER A 214 19.89 -9.90 -11.73
C SER A 214 20.10 -8.40 -11.48
N ALA A 215 19.92 -7.58 -12.51
CA ALA A 215 20.12 -6.14 -12.46
C ALA A 215 19.00 -5.42 -11.70
N VAL A 216 19.38 -4.42 -10.90
CA VAL A 216 18.43 -3.50 -10.25
C VAL A 216 18.14 -2.37 -11.21
N VAL A 217 16.85 -2.10 -11.44
CA VAL A 217 16.37 -1.09 -12.39
C VAL A 217 15.61 0.06 -11.73
N GLY A 218 15.47 0.01 -10.41
CA GLY A 218 14.70 0.97 -9.66
C GLY A 218 14.45 0.53 -8.23
N THR A 219 13.56 1.25 -7.55
CA THR A 219 13.14 0.96 -6.18
C THR A 219 11.63 1.12 -6.03
N PHE A 220 11.08 0.39 -5.07
CA PHE A 220 9.68 0.44 -4.66
C PHE A 220 9.60 0.88 -3.20
N ASN A 221 8.63 1.73 -2.89
CA ASN A 221 8.29 2.08 -1.52
C ASN A 221 6.78 2.32 -1.38
N LEU A 222 6.09 1.51 -0.58
CA LEU A 222 4.72 1.73 -0.15
C LEU A 222 4.74 2.36 1.23
N ALA A 223 4.17 3.56 1.33
CA ALA A 223 3.92 4.22 2.59
C ALA A 223 2.42 4.56 2.70
N PRO A 224 1.77 4.24 3.84
CA PRO A 224 0.41 4.66 4.10
C PRO A 224 0.31 6.19 4.10
N SER A 225 -0.81 6.70 3.63
CA SER A 225 -1.11 8.13 3.72
C SER A 225 -1.41 8.47 5.17
N ALA A 226 -0.68 9.44 5.75
CA ALA A 226 -0.96 9.91 7.09
C ALA A 226 -2.37 10.52 7.13
N VAL A 227 -3.35 9.77 7.63
CA VAL A 227 -4.68 10.31 7.88
C VAL A 227 -4.57 11.27 9.07
N PRO A 228 -4.88 12.57 8.91
CA PRO A 228 -4.91 13.48 10.04
C PRO A 228 -5.93 12.98 11.05
N VAL A 229 -5.46 12.56 12.24
CA VAL A 229 -6.36 12.15 13.31
C VAL A 229 -7.25 13.36 13.63
N PRO A 230 -8.60 13.25 13.53
CA PRO A 230 -9.46 14.39 13.75
C PRO A 230 -9.20 15.01 15.12
N ALA A 231 -9.13 16.34 15.19
CA ALA A 231 -8.97 17.09 16.44
C ALA A 231 -9.95 16.66 17.54
N ALA A 232 -11.07 16.03 17.17
CA ALA A 232 -12.01 15.37 18.06
C ALA A 232 -11.36 14.37 19.04
N VAL A 233 -10.34 13.60 18.65
CA VAL A 233 -9.66 12.66 19.57
C VAL A 233 -8.97 13.42 20.72
N TRP A 234 -8.41 14.60 20.43
CA TRP A 234 -7.86 15.50 21.45
C TRP A 234 -8.94 16.18 22.28
N LEU A 235 -10.11 16.48 21.69
CA LEU A 235 -11.26 17.00 22.42
C LEU A 235 -11.85 15.95 23.38
N PHE A 236 -11.89 14.67 23.00
CA PHE A 236 -12.31 13.60 23.90
C PHE A 236 -11.29 13.39 25.04
N GLY A 237 -9.99 13.46 24.75
CA GLY A 237 -8.95 13.38 25.78
C GLY A 237 -9.02 14.52 26.81
N SER A 238 -9.20 15.76 26.35
CA SER A 238 -9.33 16.93 27.22
C SER A 238 -10.65 16.97 27.99
N ALA A 239 -11.77 16.58 27.35
CA ALA A 239 -13.07 16.48 28.01
C ALA A 239 -13.09 15.41 29.12
N LEU A 240 -12.45 14.26 28.89
CA LEU A 240 -12.33 13.20 29.90
C LEU A 240 -11.52 13.66 31.12
N MET A 241 -10.37 14.32 30.88
CA MET A 241 -9.55 14.88 31.96
C MET A 241 -10.29 16.00 32.71
N GLY A 242 -11.07 16.82 32.02
CA GLY A 242 -11.95 17.82 32.62
C GLY A 242 -13.02 17.20 33.53
N PHE A 243 -13.63 16.08 33.11
CA PHE A 243 -14.65 15.38 33.90
C PHE A 243 -14.10 14.75 35.18
N LEU A 244 -12.90 14.15 35.12
CA LEU A 244 -12.21 13.59 36.30
C LEU A 244 -11.80 14.70 37.30
N GLY A 245 -11.49 15.90 36.82
CA GLY A 245 -11.23 17.06 37.67
C GLY A 245 -12.46 17.55 38.44
N LEU A 246 -13.65 17.49 37.83
CA LEU A 246 -14.90 17.92 38.45
C LEU A 246 -15.38 16.96 39.55
N GLN A 247 -15.11 15.66 39.44
CA GLN A 247 -15.49 14.67 40.47
C GLN A 247 -14.78 14.90 41.81
N LYS A 248 -13.51 15.35 41.80
CA LYS A 248 -12.74 15.62 43.04
C LYS A 248 -13.28 16.80 43.85
N ARG A 249 -13.96 17.75 43.21
CA ARG A 249 -14.57 18.90 43.90
C ARG A 249 -15.80 18.53 44.73
N LYS A 250 -16.45 17.41 44.45
CA LYS A 250 -17.64 16.95 45.19
C LYS A 250 -17.33 16.17 46.46
N MET A 251 -16.08 15.76 46.68
CA MET A 251 -15.62 15.06 47.89
C MET A 251 -14.87 15.98 48.88
N ALA A 252 -14.60 17.22 48.50
CA ALA A 252 -13.91 18.22 49.34
C ALA A 252 -14.86 19.32 49.87
N ALA A 253 -16.17 19.09 49.80
CA ALA A 253 -17.22 19.93 50.39
C ALA A 253 -18.02 19.12 51.41
#